data_AF-A0AAV2JPV6-F1
#
_entry.id   AF-A0AAV2JPV6-F1
#
_cell.length_a   1.000
_cell.length_b   1.000
_cell.length_c   1.000
_cell.angle_alpha   90.00
_cell.angle_beta   90.00
_cell.angle_gamma   90.00
#
_symmetry.space_group_name_H-M   'P 1'
#
loop_
_entity.id
_entity.type
_entity.pdbx_description
1 polymer ?
#
loop_
_entity_poly.entity_id
_entity_poly.type
_entity_poly.pdbx_seq_one_letter_code
_entity_poly.pdbx_strand_id
1 'polypeptide(L)'
;MQDLPKQLYGNDCGIFMLMYSQYTVLEAQFDFTVEDMPTLRKWWCLLLMETFDLGSYGKLFAHWTEEAKAMLRGEVQPVLRVKKRKLQQTDLLPATQER
;
A
#
# COMPACT_ATOMS: atom_id res chain seq x y z
N MET A 1 15.20 -9.93 -12.05
CA MET A 1 14.63 -8.84 -11.23
C MET A 1 14.32 -7.65 -12.13
N GLN A 2 13.48 -7.86 -13.17
CA GLN A 2 13.24 -6.87 -14.23
C GLN A 2 11.88 -6.14 -14.13
N ASP A 3 10.98 -6.54 -13.22
CA ASP A 3 9.59 -6.06 -13.21
C ASP A 3 9.21 -5.22 -11.97
N LEU A 4 10.19 -4.67 -11.23
CA LEU A 4 9.87 -3.75 -10.13
C LEU A 4 9.56 -2.34 -10.69
N PRO A 5 8.40 -1.74 -10.36
CA PRO A 5 8.08 -0.37 -10.73
C PRO A 5 9.19 0.57 -10.25
N LYS A 6 9.78 1.37 -11.13
CA LYS A 6 10.88 2.28 -10.75
C LYS A 6 10.36 3.69 -10.52
N GLN A 7 10.87 4.32 -9.47
CA GLN A 7 10.69 5.74 -9.25
C GLN A 7 11.45 6.54 -10.32
N LEU A 8 10.76 7.48 -10.96
CA LEU A 8 11.34 8.35 -12.00
C LEU A 8 11.76 9.73 -11.48
N TYR A 9 11.19 10.19 -10.37
CA TYR A 9 11.40 11.53 -9.80
C TYR A 9 11.72 11.45 -8.32
N GLY A 10 12.56 12.33 -7.78
CA GLY A 10 13.10 12.22 -6.41
C GLY A 10 12.11 12.36 -5.23
N ASN A 11 10.82 12.59 -5.47
CA ASN A 11 9.81 12.91 -4.46
C ASN A 11 8.89 11.74 -4.04
N ASP A 12 9.01 10.57 -4.68
CA ASP A 12 8.12 9.42 -4.45
C ASP A 12 8.76 8.27 -3.66
N CYS A 13 10.04 8.38 -3.24
CA CYS A 13 10.80 7.24 -2.71
C CYS A 13 10.15 6.58 -1.49
N GLY A 14 9.60 7.39 -0.58
CA GLY A 14 8.87 6.88 0.57
C GLY A 14 7.64 6.06 0.19
N ILE A 15 6.87 6.51 -0.82
CA ILE A 15 5.67 5.79 -1.28
C ILE A 15 6.07 4.49 -1.98
N PHE A 16 7.11 4.50 -2.82
CA PHE A 16 7.63 3.26 -3.43
C PHE A 16 8.05 2.24 -2.35
N MET A 17 8.75 2.66 -1.29
CA MET A 17 9.15 1.77 -0.21
C MET A 17 7.94 1.17 0.55
N LEU A 18 6.90 1.97 0.80
CA LEU A 18 5.66 1.51 1.44
C LEU A 18 4.89 0.52 0.54
N MET A 19 4.83 0.79 -0.76
CA MET A 19 4.20 -0.11 -1.72
C MET A 19 4.98 -1.42 -1.85
N TYR A 20 6.31 -1.36 -1.89
CA TYR A 20 7.14 -2.56 -1.93
C TYR A 20 6.93 -3.44 -0.71
N SER A 21 6.95 -2.86 0.49
CA SER A 21 6.75 -3.62 1.72
C SER A 21 5.35 -4.24 1.78
N GLN A 22 4.30 -3.47 1.44
CA GLN A 22 2.93 -3.95 1.44
C GLN A 22 2.72 -5.11 0.47
N TYR A 23 3.20 -4.99 -0.77
CA TYR A 23 3.04 -6.03 -1.79
C TYR A 23 3.86 -7.27 -1.46
N THR A 24 5.05 -7.11 -0.88
CA THR A 24 5.89 -8.23 -0.43
C THR A 24 5.18 -9.01 0.69
N VAL A 25 4.67 -8.32 1.71
CA VAL A 25 3.96 -8.95 2.85
C VAL A 25 2.66 -9.63 2.40
N LEU A 26 1.99 -9.09 1.38
CA LEU A 26 0.77 -9.66 0.82
C LEU A 26 1.03 -10.69 -0.30
N GLU A 27 2.29 -10.97 -0.62
CA GLU A 27 2.71 -11.83 -1.73
C GLU A 27 2.02 -11.48 -3.06
N ALA A 28 1.83 -10.18 -3.29
CA ALA A 28 1.18 -9.62 -4.48
C ALA A 28 2.21 -9.28 -5.57
N GLN A 29 1.78 -9.33 -6.84
CA GLN A 29 2.60 -8.80 -7.94
C GLN A 29 2.54 -7.29 -7.95
N PHE A 30 3.68 -6.62 -8.13
CA PHE A 30 3.76 -5.18 -8.26
C PHE A 30 3.11 -4.71 -9.58
N ASP A 31 1.88 -4.19 -9.50
CA ASP A 31 1.11 -3.70 -10.64
C ASP A 31 0.82 -2.19 -10.58
N PHE A 32 1.42 -1.48 -9.62
CA PHE A 32 1.33 -0.03 -9.49
C PHE A 32 2.34 0.67 -10.40
N THR A 33 2.00 1.88 -10.86
CA THR A 33 2.86 2.69 -11.74
C THR A 33 3.15 4.07 -11.16
N VAL A 34 4.00 4.86 -11.84
CA VAL A 34 4.34 6.22 -11.40
C VAL A 34 3.11 7.13 -11.44
N GLU A 35 2.18 6.88 -12.35
CA GLU A 35 0.92 7.60 -12.48
C GLU A 35 0.01 7.43 -11.25
N ASP A 36 0.19 6.34 -10.49
CA ASP A 36 -0.57 6.07 -9.27
C ASP A 36 -0.05 6.86 -8.06
N MET A 37 1.16 7.45 -8.12
CA MET A 37 1.82 8.08 -6.97
C MET A 37 1.01 9.17 -6.28
N PRO A 38 0.27 10.07 -6.97
CA PRO A 38 -0.58 11.05 -6.31
C PRO A 38 -1.66 10.40 -5.44
N THR A 39 -2.31 9.36 -5.95
CA THR A 39 -3.38 8.63 -5.26
C THR A 39 -2.84 7.80 -4.11
N LEU A 40 -1.74 7.07 -4.33
CA LEU A 40 -1.10 6.23 -3.31
C LEU A 40 -0.53 7.08 -2.18
N ARG A 41 0.06 8.24 -2.49
CA ARG A 41 0.51 9.21 -1.49
C ARG A 41 -0.64 9.67 -0.61
N LYS A 42 -1.76 10.09 -1.21
CA LYS A 42 -2.96 10.48 -0.46
C LYS A 42 -3.41 9.35 0.46
N TRP A 43 -3.55 8.14 -0.08
CA TRP A 43 -4.03 6.99 0.67
C TRP A 43 -3.13 6.65 1.87
N TRP A 44 -1.81 6.55 1.67
CA TRP A 44 -0.87 6.29 2.76
C TRP A 44 -0.86 7.41 3.80
N CYS A 45 -0.92 8.68 3.39
CA CYS A 45 -1.02 9.79 4.34
C CYS A 45 -2.30 9.68 5.19
N LEU A 46 -3.45 9.38 4.57
CA LEU A 46 -4.71 9.18 5.28
C LEU A 46 -4.62 8.03 6.30
N LEU A 47 -4.09 6.89 5.88
CA LEU A 47 -3.92 5.72 6.74
C LEU A 47 -2.98 6.00 7.93
N LEU A 48 -1.86 6.68 7.68
CA LEU A 48 -0.90 7.05 8.73
C LEU A 48 -1.52 8.03 9.73
N MET A 49 -2.28 9.01 9.26
CA MET A 49 -3.00 9.96 10.10
C MET A 49 -4.12 9.33 10.93
N GLU A 50 -4.77 8.29 10.40
CA GLU A 50 -5.76 7.51 11.14
C GLU A 50 -5.11 6.61 12.20
N THR A 51 -3.98 6.00 11.87
CA THR A 51 -3.34 4.98 12.72
C THR A 51 -2.51 5.60 13.85
N PHE A 52 -1.87 6.75 13.59
CA PHE A 52 -0.97 7.40 14.54
C PHE A 52 -1.56 8.72 15.01
N ASP A 53 -1.62 8.93 16.34
CA ASP A 53 -1.98 10.23 16.90
C ASP A 53 -0.93 11.26 16.47
N LEU A 54 -1.37 12.23 15.66
CA LEU A 54 -0.50 13.23 15.06
C LEU A 54 -0.06 14.31 16.05
N GLY A 55 -0.64 14.35 17.26
CA GLY A 55 -0.38 15.40 18.24
C GLY A 55 -0.46 16.79 17.61
N SER A 56 0.57 17.62 17.80
CA SER A 56 0.67 18.97 17.23
C SER A 56 1.13 19.02 15.76
N TYR A 57 1.59 17.91 15.18
CA TYR A 57 2.13 17.82 13.81
C TYR A 57 1.04 17.67 12.73
N GLY A 58 -0.20 17.32 13.11
CA GLY A 58 -1.34 17.17 12.21
C GLY A 58 -1.77 18.45 11.48
N LYS A 59 -1.28 19.62 11.90
CA LYS A 59 -1.58 20.93 11.26
C LYS A 59 -1.09 21.01 9.80
N LEU A 60 -0.03 20.31 9.43
CA LEU A 60 0.49 20.29 8.04
C LEU A 60 -0.41 19.48 7.10
N PHE A 61 -1.15 18.52 7.63
CA PHE A 61 -2.08 17.69 6.88
C PHE A 61 -3.55 18.12 7.04
N ALA A 62 -3.77 19.30 7.61
CA ALA A 62 -5.10 19.88 7.85
C ALA A 62 -5.97 20.02 6.58
N HIS A 63 -5.35 20.02 5.40
CA HIS A 63 -6.07 20.07 4.14
C HIS A 63 -6.67 18.72 3.71
N TRP A 64 -6.14 17.60 4.20
CA TRP A 64 -6.65 16.26 3.90
C TRP A 64 -7.63 15.75 4.96
N THR A 65 -7.89 16.54 6.01
CA THR A 65 -8.64 16.04 7.18
C THR A 65 -10.10 15.78 6.85
N GLU A 66 -10.68 16.52 5.90
CA GLU A 66 -12.08 16.29 5.50
C GLU A 66 -12.22 15.04 4.63
N GLU A 67 -11.29 14.79 3.71
CA GLU A 67 -11.27 13.55 2.93
C GLU A 67 -10.90 12.34 3.81
N ALA A 68 -10.02 12.52 4.81
CA ALA A 68 -9.74 11.53 5.83
C ALA A 68 -11.03 11.15 6.58
N LYS A 69 -11.73 12.17 7.10
CA LYS A 69 -12.98 11.99 7.84
C LYS A 69 -14.06 11.37 6.95
N ALA A 70 -14.16 11.75 5.68
CA ALA A 70 -15.11 11.17 4.74
C ALA A 70 -14.82 9.69 4.46
N MET A 71 -13.55 9.30 4.33
CA MET A 71 -13.15 7.90 4.26
C MET A 71 -13.49 7.13 5.55
N LEU A 72 -13.23 7.71 6.73
CA LEU A 72 -13.60 7.12 8.02
C LEU A 72 -15.10 6.91 8.19
N ARG A 73 -15.92 7.84 7.67
CA ARG A 73 -17.39 7.73 7.65
C ARG A 73 -17.90 6.73 6.62
N GLY A 74 -17.03 6.15 5.79
CA GLY A 74 -17.40 5.22 4.72
C GLY A 74 -18.00 5.90 3.48
N GLU A 75 -17.90 7.23 3.38
CA GLU A 75 -18.44 8.03 2.27
C GLU A 75 -17.59 7.90 1.00
N VAL A 76 -16.31 7.57 1.17
CA VAL A 76 -15.35 7.36 0.07
C VAL A 76 -14.70 6.00 0.23
N GLN A 77 -14.78 5.16 -0.81
CA GLN A 77 -14.11 3.86 -0.77
C GLN A 77 -12.59 4.04 -0.82
N PRO A 78 -11.82 3.41 0.10
CA PRO A 78 -10.38 3.35 -0.04
C PRO A 78 -10.02 2.66 -1.35
N VAL A 79 -9.04 3.21 -2.08
CA VAL A 79 -8.50 2.57 -3.28
C VAL A 79 -7.69 1.36 -2.83
N LEU A 80 -8.36 0.24 -2.63
CA LEU A 80 -7.73 -1.05 -2.34
C LEU A 80 -7.26 -1.67 -3.66
N ARG A 81 -6.18 -1.14 -4.23
CA ARG A 81 -5.58 -1.73 -5.43
C ARG A 81 -4.64 -2.88 -5.05
N VAL A 82 -5.14 -3.86 -4.29
CA VAL A 82 -4.48 -5.16 -4.15
C VAL A 82 -5.56 -6.24 -4.08
N LYS A 83 -5.71 -7.02 -5.16
CA LYS A 83 -6.50 -8.25 -5.11
C LYS A 83 -5.70 -9.30 -4.35
N LYS A 84 -6.06 -9.58 -3.10
CA LYS A 84 -5.51 -10.73 -2.35
C LYS A 84 -5.76 -12.01 -3.15
N ARG A 85 -4.73 -12.82 -3.40
CA ARG A 85 -4.94 -14.22 -3.76
C ARG A 85 -5.59 -14.92 -2.57
N LYS A 86 -6.64 -15.70 -2.81
CA LYS A 86 -7.06 -16.73 -1.86
C LYS A 86 -5.97 -17.80 -1.92
N LEU A 87 -5.20 -17.99 -0.84
CA LEU A 87 -4.37 -19.19 -0.71
C LEU A 87 -5.32 -20.39 -0.84
N GLN A 88 -5.26 -21.10 -1.97
CA GLN A 88 -5.81 -22.45 -2.01
C GLN A 88 -4.81 -23.33 -1.28
N GLN A 89 -5.28 -23.93 -0.18
CA GLN A 89 -4.54 -24.87 0.65
C GLN A 89 -4.36 -26.19 -0.12
N THR A 90 -3.50 -26.21 -1.13
CA THR A 90 -3.16 -27.42 -1.90
C THR A 90 -1.72 -27.35 -2.38
N ASP A 91 -0.75 -27.27 -1.47
CA ASP A 91 0.66 -27.56 -1.77
C ASP A 91 1.35 -28.30 -0.59
N LEU A 92 0.61 -29.16 0.11
CA LEU A 92 1.19 -30.12 1.05
C LEU A 92 1.48 -31.45 0.34
N LEU A 93 2.72 -31.56 -0.18
CA LEU A 93 3.53 -32.77 -0.47
C LEU A 93 3.07 -33.68 -1.64
N PRO A 94 3.96 -34.45 -2.32
CA PRO A 94 5.15 -35.19 -1.82
C PRO A 94 6.42 -34.99 -2.70
N ALA A 95 7.59 -35.62 -2.56
CA ALA A 95 8.00 -36.85 -1.90
C ALA A 95 9.50 -36.80 -1.50
N THR A 96 9.82 -37.55 -0.47
CA THR A 96 11.15 -37.98 -0.04
C THR A 96 11.99 -38.52 -1.20
N GLN A 97 13.27 -38.13 -1.29
CA GLN A 97 14.27 -38.86 -2.07
C GLN A 97 15.45 -39.18 -1.13
N GLU A 98 15.51 -40.44 -0.70
CA GLU A 98 16.64 -41.04 0.01
C GLU A 98 17.87 -41.13 -0.91
N ARG A 99 19.06 -41.03 -0.32
CA ARG A 99 20.36 -41.30 -0.96
C ARG A 99 20.81 -42.72 -0.67
#